data_AF-A0A8E8EW18-F1
#
_entry.id   AF-A0A8E8EW18-F1
#
_cell.length_a   1.000
_cell.length_b   1.000
_cell.length_c   1.000
_cell.angle_alpha   90.00
_cell.angle_beta   90.00
_cell.angle_gamma   90.00
#
_symmetry.space_group_name_H-M   'P 1'
#
loop_
_entity.id
_entity.type
_entity.pdbx_description
1 polymer ?
#
loop_
_entity_poly.entity_id
_entity_poly.type
_entity_poly.pdbx_seq_one_letter_code
_entity_poly.pdbx_strand_id
1 'polypeptide(L)'
;MIKSVGGRLSADTERHVTGTQCGALETSAGGTWLHVPLAEPVDFSRARPACHVAADGPAASEFLYLDLQDVDGNRFRTRTVIRSRTELVQVDFGTVNPRVDNATVDLERIERLSFRAGPRDDSGTETIYLDYPRRVPVPETATVVFQFDDGNESDLSEGFRSLSRYDYPAITYVNTDTIGSEGKLDESQLGELQRGNWLIGSHTTEHTDLTTLSDPEAIERRMRGAKQWLVDRGFADGARHLAYPYNAVDERVLSIASDVYVTGRAWDWQPGPLPSNLHLIPADGDPSPSDFSRLLDRAVRYGGVLCVTHHNLSTDSEISNFDAIVDEVRRRDTLGDVDVVRLDELESMAADAGVSPA
;
A
#
# COMPACT_ATOMS: atom_id res chain seq x y z
N MET A 1 -15.94 21.74 17.05
CA MET A 1 -16.57 20.46 17.48
C MET A 1 -16.61 19.50 16.31
N ILE A 2 -16.39 18.21 16.56
CA ILE A 2 -16.55 17.16 15.56
C ILE A 2 -18.00 17.17 15.06
N LYS A 3 -18.20 17.04 13.75
CA LYS A 3 -19.54 17.15 13.14
C LYS A 3 -19.69 16.18 11.97
N SER A 4 -20.77 15.41 11.96
CA SER A 4 -21.22 14.68 10.77
C SER A 4 -22.16 15.55 9.91
N VAL A 5 -22.10 15.35 8.59
CA VAL A 5 -23.02 15.93 7.60
C VAL A 5 -23.52 14.78 6.73
N GLY A 6 -24.84 14.64 6.58
CA GLY A 6 -25.43 13.56 5.78
C GLY A 6 -25.49 12.18 6.46
N GLY A 7 -24.96 12.05 7.67
CA GLY A 7 -24.97 10.82 8.46
C GLY A 7 -24.98 11.07 9.96
N ARG A 8 -25.00 9.99 10.75
CA ARG A 8 -25.05 10.04 12.22
C ARG A 8 -23.71 9.57 12.80
N LEU A 9 -23.09 10.39 13.63
CA LEU A 9 -21.93 10.01 14.43
C LEU A 9 -22.39 9.55 15.81
N SER A 10 -21.92 8.39 16.23
CA SER A 10 -22.02 7.84 17.59
C SER A 10 -20.64 7.42 18.09
N ALA A 11 -20.55 7.19 19.40
CA ALA A 11 -19.39 6.57 19.99
C ALA A 11 -19.62 5.06 20.07
N ASP A 12 -18.64 4.26 19.67
CA ASP A 12 -18.64 2.81 19.79
C ASP A 12 -17.61 2.39 20.83
N THR A 13 -18.07 1.73 21.89
CA THR A 13 -17.22 1.31 23.02
C THR A 13 -16.70 -0.13 22.87
N GLU A 14 -17.13 -0.85 21.83
CA GLU A 14 -16.74 -2.24 21.59
C GLU A 14 -15.47 -2.30 20.75
N ARG A 15 -15.36 -1.46 19.71
CA ARG A 15 -14.21 -1.37 18.83
C ARG A 15 -13.39 -0.13 19.20
N HIS A 16 -12.24 -0.31 19.83
CA HIS A 16 -11.30 0.77 20.09
C HIS A 16 -9.88 0.23 20.18
N VAL A 17 -8.95 0.93 19.56
CA VAL A 17 -7.50 0.71 19.64
C VAL A 17 -6.90 1.66 20.67
N THR A 18 -7.49 2.85 20.83
CA THR A 18 -7.05 3.83 21.83
C THR A 18 -8.20 4.35 22.68
N GLY A 19 -7.90 4.74 23.92
CA GLY A 19 -8.91 5.29 24.83
C GLY A 19 -9.98 4.26 25.21
N THR A 20 -11.25 4.65 25.13
CA THR A 20 -12.40 3.82 25.56
C THR A 20 -13.49 3.68 24.49
N GLN A 21 -13.30 4.28 23.31
CA GLN A 21 -14.29 4.29 22.23
C GLN A 21 -13.67 4.75 20.91
N CYS A 22 -14.21 4.27 19.78
CA CYS A 22 -13.98 4.86 18.47
C CYS A 22 -15.21 5.68 17.99
N GLY A 23 -15.06 6.38 16.87
CA GLY A 23 -16.18 7.03 16.20
C GLY A 23 -16.85 6.08 15.21
N ALA A 24 -18.17 5.90 15.35
CA ALA A 24 -18.99 5.15 14.40
C ALA A 24 -19.83 6.12 13.56
N LEU A 25 -19.58 6.15 12.25
CA LEU A 25 -20.26 7.01 11.29
C LEU A 25 -21.26 6.20 10.46
N GLU A 26 -22.53 6.24 10.85
CA GLU A 26 -23.63 5.63 10.10
C GLU A 26 -24.00 6.50 8.89
N THR A 27 -24.11 5.88 7.71
CA THR A 27 -24.49 6.54 6.47
C THR A 27 -25.39 5.68 5.60
N SER A 28 -26.37 6.30 4.94
CA SER A 28 -27.37 5.64 4.08
C SER A 28 -27.29 6.09 2.62
N ALA A 29 -26.44 7.06 2.29
CA ALA A 29 -26.29 7.61 0.95
C ALA A 29 -24.87 8.14 0.71
N GLY A 30 -24.50 8.29 -0.56
CA GLY A 30 -23.27 8.98 -0.94
C GLY A 30 -23.29 10.45 -0.48
N GLY A 31 -22.15 10.96 0.00
CA GLY A 31 -21.99 12.36 0.38
C GLY A 31 -21.94 12.63 1.89
N THR A 32 -21.92 11.59 2.72
CA THR A 32 -21.67 11.75 4.16
C THR A 32 -20.22 12.19 4.42
N TRP A 33 -20.07 13.17 5.30
CA TRP A 33 -18.78 13.65 5.78
C TRP A 33 -18.71 13.63 7.30
N LEU A 34 -17.55 13.28 7.84
CA LEU A 34 -17.17 13.53 9.21
C LEU A 34 -16.07 14.58 9.23
N HIS A 35 -16.38 15.75 9.78
CA HIS A 35 -15.44 16.84 9.94
C HIS A 35 -14.86 16.84 11.35
N VAL A 36 -13.54 16.75 11.44
CA VAL A 36 -12.75 16.76 12.67
C VAL A 36 -11.88 18.01 12.65
N PRO A 37 -12.33 19.12 13.27
CA PRO A 37 -11.50 20.31 13.41
C PRO A 37 -10.36 20.04 14.39
N LEU A 38 -9.17 20.51 14.06
CA LEU A 38 -7.99 20.44 14.90
C LEU A 38 -8.01 21.60 15.91
N ALA A 39 -7.43 21.39 17.09
CA ALA A 39 -7.41 22.42 18.13
C ALA A 39 -6.57 23.65 17.73
N GLU A 40 -5.53 23.41 16.94
CA GLU A 40 -4.65 24.38 16.30
C GLU A 40 -4.20 23.84 14.93
N PRO A 41 -3.71 24.69 14.02
CA PRO A 41 -3.17 24.22 12.75
C PRO A 41 -2.01 23.24 12.94
N VAL A 42 -2.00 22.16 12.16
CA VAL A 42 -1.00 21.09 12.24
C VAL A 42 -0.29 20.94 10.89
N ASP A 43 1.02 20.76 10.95
CA ASP A 43 1.87 20.55 9.79
C ASP A 43 1.79 19.10 9.25
N PHE A 44 1.39 18.96 7.99
CA PHE A 44 1.37 17.75 7.17
C PHE A 44 2.30 17.83 5.95
N SER A 45 3.13 18.87 5.83
CA SER A 45 4.07 19.05 4.71
C SER A 45 5.02 17.86 4.56
N ARG A 46 5.36 17.21 5.68
CA ARG A 46 6.23 16.03 5.78
C ARG A 46 5.54 14.80 6.39
N ALA A 47 4.22 14.70 6.25
CA ALA A 47 3.46 13.56 6.75
C ALA A 47 2.22 13.23 5.91
N ARG A 48 1.72 12.00 6.03
CA ARG A 48 0.39 11.60 5.56
C ARG A 48 -0.44 11.01 6.69
N PRO A 49 -1.77 11.02 6.56
CA PRO A 49 -2.64 10.41 7.53
C PRO A 49 -2.51 8.88 7.53
N ALA A 50 -2.68 8.30 8.71
CA ALA A 50 -3.08 6.93 8.92
C ALA A 50 -4.24 6.89 9.92
N CYS A 51 -5.06 5.85 9.89
CA CYS A 51 -6.19 5.69 10.80
C CYS A 51 -6.47 4.19 10.99
N HIS A 52 -6.99 3.80 12.14
CA HIS A 52 -7.59 2.49 12.30
C HIS A 52 -9.03 2.53 11.82
N VAL A 53 -9.39 1.64 10.91
CA VAL A 53 -10.67 1.68 10.21
C VAL A 53 -11.31 0.30 10.07
N ALA A 54 -12.63 0.28 10.09
CA ALA A 54 -13.45 -0.86 9.68
C ALA A 54 -14.72 -0.31 9.02
N ALA A 55 -15.35 -1.09 8.15
CA ALA A 55 -16.67 -0.73 7.62
C ALA A 55 -17.60 -1.94 7.57
N ASP A 56 -18.79 -1.83 8.15
CA ASP A 56 -19.80 -2.88 8.12
C ASP A 56 -21.15 -2.40 7.58
N GLY A 57 -22.02 -3.37 7.31
CA GLY A 57 -23.35 -3.14 6.76
C GLY A 57 -23.53 -3.67 5.34
N PRO A 58 -24.79 -3.74 4.87
CA PRO A 58 -25.15 -4.37 3.59
C PRO A 58 -24.58 -3.67 2.35
N ALA A 59 -24.06 -2.45 2.50
CA ALA A 59 -23.44 -1.69 1.41
C ALA A 59 -22.15 -0.99 1.88
N ALA A 60 -21.36 -1.65 2.74
CA ALA A 60 -20.17 -1.02 3.29
C ALA A 60 -19.08 -0.82 2.25
N SER A 61 -18.60 0.42 2.20
CA SER A 61 -17.62 0.95 1.28
C SER A 61 -16.29 0.24 1.41
N GLU A 62 -15.65 0.02 0.28
CA GLU A 62 -14.27 -0.48 0.20
C GLU A 62 -13.25 0.65 0.31
N PHE A 63 -13.69 1.91 0.25
CA PHE A 63 -12.81 3.07 0.17
C PHE A 63 -13.16 4.13 1.19
N LEU A 64 -12.11 4.75 1.73
CA LEU A 64 -12.23 5.89 2.62
C LEU A 64 -11.40 7.05 2.07
N TYR A 65 -12.05 8.20 1.92
CA TYR A 65 -11.41 9.46 1.58
C TYR A 65 -11.12 10.26 2.83
N LEU A 66 -9.99 10.98 2.83
CA LEU A 66 -9.65 11.95 3.84
C LEU A 66 -9.14 13.22 3.16
N ASP A 67 -9.85 14.33 3.37
CA ASP A 67 -9.42 15.65 2.93
C ASP A 67 -8.70 16.36 4.09
N LEU A 68 -7.45 16.74 3.88
CA LEU A 68 -6.73 17.71 4.71
C LEU A 68 -7.12 19.10 4.23
N GLN A 69 -7.72 19.90 5.10
CA GLN A 69 -8.09 21.27 4.77
C GLN A 69 -7.22 22.28 5.51
N ASP A 70 -6.62 23.19 4.74
CA ASP A 70 -5.82 24.30 5.28
C ASP A 70 -6.70 25.43 5.84
N VAL A 71 -6.05 26.39 6.51
CA VAL A 71 -6.68 27.59 7.09
C VAL A 71 -7.40 28.50 6.08
N ASP A 72 -7.10 28.36 4.79
CA ASP A 72 -7.73 29.11 3.70
C ASP A 72 -8.90 28.33 3.07
N GLY A 73 -9.15 27.11 3.55
CA GLY A 73 -10.22 26.24 3.09
C GLY A 73 -9.86 25.34 1.90
N ASN A 74 -8.62 25.36 1.40
CA ASN A 74 -8.18 24.50 0.31
C ASN A 74 -8.00 23.07 0.79
N ARG A 75 -8.24 22.09 -0.10
CA ARG A 75 -8.28 20.67 0.26
C ARG A 75 -7.26 19.84 -0.48
N PHE A 76 -6.47 19.09 0.28
CA PHE A 76 -5.59 18.04 -0.20
C PHE A 76 -6.22 16.69 0.07
N ARG A 77 -6.57 15.96 -1.00
CA ARG A 77 -7.29 14.68 -0.89
C ARG A 77 -6.37 13.48 -0.89
N THR A 78 -6.58 12.63 0.11
CA THR A 78 -6.01 11.30 0.22
C THR A 78 -7.11 10.23 0.23
N ARG A 79 -6.71 8.97 0.03
CA ARG A 79 -7.62 7.82 0.01
C ARG A 79 -6.89 6.55 0.43
N THR A 80 -7.65 5.57 0.91
CA THR A 80 -7.19 4.24 1.26
C THR A 80 -8.28 3.18 0.97
N VAL A 81 -7.91 1.90 1.03
CA VAL A 81 -8.83 0.75 0.98
C VAL A 81 -9.16 0.27 2.40
N ILE A 82 -10.45 0.05 2.68
CA ILE A 82 -10.91 -0.59 3.93
C ILE A 82 -10.88 -2.11 3.75
N ARG A 83 -10.13 -2.81 4.62
CA ARG A 83 -9.85 -4.26 4.49
C ARG A 83 -10.57 -5.14 5.49
N SER A 84 -11.28 -4.56 6.46
CA SER A 84 -11.92 -5.31 7.54
C SER A 84 -13.35 -4.86 7.78
N ARG A 85 -14.22 -5.83 8.08
CA ARG A 85 -15.63 -5.61 8.42
C ARG A 85 -15.86 -5.63 9.93
N THR A 86 -15.01 -6.33 10.68
CA THR A 86 -15.22 -6.60 12.10
C THR A 86 -14.24 -5.87 13.00
N GLU A 87 -12.99 -5.80 12.61
CA GLU A 87 -11.88 -5.29 13.43
C GLU A 87 -11.27 -4.02 12.86
N LEU A 88 -10.82 -3.14 13.75
CA LEU A 88 -10.16 -1.89 13.37
C LEU A 88 -8.75 -2.19 12.86
N VAL A 89 -8.55 -2.07 11.55
CA VAL A 89 -7.26 -2.27 10.89
C VAL A 89 -6.62 -0.93 10.58
N GLN A 90 -5.33 -0.79 10.90
CA GLN A 90 -4.59 0.41 10.54
C GLN A 90 -4.36 0.48 9.04
N VAL A 91 -4.69 1.62 8.44
CA VAL A 91 -4.48 1.90 7.02
C VAL A 91 -3.75 3.22 6.83
N ASP A 92 -2.87 3.24 5.83
CA ASP A 92 -2.17 4.43 5.38
C ASP A 92 -2.91 5.08 4.21
N PHE A 93 -2.93 6.41 4.16
CA PHE A 93 -3.63 7.14 3.10
C PHE A 93 -2.68 7.63 2.01
N GLY A 94 -2.92 7.17 0.78
CA GLY A 94 -2.20 7.60 -0.41
C GLY A 94 -2.80 8.84 -1.08
N THR A 95 -2.00 9.49 -1.94
CA THR A 95 -2.36 10.77 -2.57
C THR A 95 -3.13 10.61 -3.89
N VAL A 96 -4.39 11.07 -3.96
CA VAL A 96 -5.24 10.88 -5.17
C VAL A 96 -5.15 12.02 -6.17
N ASN A 97 -5.47 13.23 -5.71
CA ASN A 97 -5.37 14.47 -6.48
C ASN A 97 -5.31 15.62 -5.48
N PRO A 98 -4.14 16.24 -5.29
CA PRO A 98 -3.92 17.25 -4.26
C PRO A 98 -4.64 18.57 -4.56
N ARG A 99 -5.16 18.75 -5.78
CA ARG A 99 -5.89 19.94 -6.23
C ARG A 99 -7.37 19.61 -6.38
N VAL A 100 -8.06 19.38 -5.28
CA VAL A 100 -9.52 19.14 -5.31
C VAL A 100 -10.26 20.35 -5.90
N ASP A 101 -9.74 21.55 -5.66
CA ASP A 101 -10.37 22.82 -6.03
C ASP A 101 -9.44 23.69 -6.92
N ASN A 102 -8.46 23.11 -7.61
CA ASN A 102 -7.39 23.79 -8.40
C ASN A 102 -6.48 24.75 -7.61
N ALA A 103 -6.74 24.97 -6.33
CA ALA A 103 -5.90 25.74 -5.42
C ALA A 103 -4.70 24.93 -4.91
N THR A 104 -3.63 25.64 -4.55
CA THR A 104 -2.50 25.07 -3.81
C THR A 104 -2.88 25.01 -2.35
N VAL A 105 -2.60 23.89 -1.68
CA VAL A 105 -2.94 23.67 -0.27
C VAL A 105 -1.70 23.97 0.58
N ASP A 106 -1.87 24.76 1.63
CA ASP A 106 -0.85 24.98 2.65
C ASP A 106 -0.83 23.80 3.64
N LEU A 107 -0.01 22.79 3.31
CA LEU A 107 0.13 21.60 4.16
C LEU A 107 0.78 21.90 5.52
N GLU A 108 1.44 23.05 5.71
CA GLU A 108 2.01 23.42 7.02
C GLU A 108 0.94 23.86 8.02
N ARG A 109 -0.26 24.21 7.52
CA ARG A 109 -1.34 24.82 8.29
C ARG A 109 -2.68 24.15 8.05
N ILE A 110 -2.75 22.83 8.27
CA ILE A 110 -4.01 22.08 8.22
C ILE A 110 -4.83 22.33 9.48
N GLU A 111 -6.07 22.77 9.36
CA GLU A 111 -6.97 23.03 10.48
C GLU A 111 -8.09 21.99 10.63
N ARG A 112 -8.32 21.15 9.62
CA ARG A 112 -9.42 20.19 9.63
C ARG A 112 -9.14 18.94 8.83
N LEU A 113 -9.46 17.79 9.42
CA LEU A 113 -9.54 16.50 8.74
C LEU A 113 -11.00 16.23 8.36
N SER A 114 -11.27 15.78 7.15
CA SER A 114 -12.63 15.44 6.71
C SER A 114 -12.67 14.06 6.09
N PHE A 115 -13.33 13.12 6.77
CA PHE A 115 -13.50 11.74 6.32
C PHE A 115 -14.78 11.56 5.52
N ARG A 116 -14.74 10.72 4.51
CA ARG A 116 -15.93 10.36 3.72
C ARG A 116 -15.82 8.97 3.11
N ALA A 117 -16.91 8.22 3.23
CA ALA A 117 -17.13 6.98 2.48
C ALA A 117 -16.95 7.18 0.97
N GLY A 118 -16.32 6.23 0.30
CA GLY A 118 -16.20 6.26 -1.15
C GLY A 118 -17.55 6.26 -1.88
N PRO A 119 -17.58 6.65 -3.17
CA PRO A 119 -18.73 6.40 -4.01
C PRO A 119 -19.06 4.90 -4.01
N ARG A 120 -20.35 4.56 -3.96
CA ARG A 120 -20.85 3.19 -4.06
C ARG A 120 -22.04 3.15 -5.00
N ASP A 121 -22.16 2.03 -5.71
CA ASP A 121 -23.27 1.77 -6.64
C ASP A 121 -24.48 1.17 -5.91
N ASP A 122 -24.26 0.55 -4.74
CA ASP A 122 -25.30 -0.12 -3.97
C ASP A 122 -26.10 0.82 -3.05
N SER A 123 -27.43 0.70 -3.12
CA SER A 123 -28.32 1.30 -2.14
C SER A 123 -28.28 0.51 -0.82
N GLY A 124 -28.13 1.19 0.31
CA GLY A 124 -28.06 0.52 1.62
C GLY A 124 -27.43 1.38 2.71
N THR A 125 -27.38 0.85 3.93
CA THR A 125 -26.68 1.49 5.05
C THR A 125 -25.29 0.90 5.24
N GLU A 126 -24.41 1.68 5.82
CA GLU A 126 -23.10 1.26 6.30
C GLU A 126 -22.72 2.06 7.55
N THR A 127 -21.82 1.48 8.35
CA THR A 127 -21.15 2.18 9.44
C THR A 127 -19.65 2.13 9.19
N ILE A 128 -19.01 3.30 9.18
CA ILE A 128 -17.55 3.41 9.14
C ILE A 128 -17.07 3.69 10.55
N TYR A 129 -16.22 2.80 11.06
CA TYR A 129 -15.56 2.95 12.35
C TYR A 129 -14.20 3.57 12.12
N LEU A 130 -13.88 4.61 12.90
CA LEU A 130 -12.65 5.38 12.80
C LEU A 130 -12.05 5.56 14.19
N ASP A 131 -10.82 5.11 14.37
CA ASP A 131 -10.04 5.35 15.60
C ASP A 131 -8.62 5.79 15.29
N TYR A 132 -8.06 6.55 16.23
CA TYR A 132 -6.66 6.95 16.28
C TYR A 132 -6.10 7.50 14.96
N PRO A 133 -6.69 8.58 14.39
CA PRO A 133 -6.09 9.26 13.25
C PRO A 133 -4.74 9.86 13.66
N ARG A 134 -3.70 9.53 12.91
CA ARG A 134 -2.33 9.95 13.22
C ARG A 134 -1.58 10.43 11.98
N ARG A 135 -0.51 11.17 12.24
CA ARG A 135 0.46 11.59 11.23
C ARG A 135 1.56 10.53 11.11
N VAL A 136 1.82 10.08 9.89
CA VAL A 136 2.92 9.19 9.56
C VAL A 136 3.91 9.95 8.67
N PRO A 137 5.21 9.96 8.99
CA PRO A 137 6.21 10.68 8.21
C PRO A 137 6.30 10.15 6.78
N VAL A 138 6.60 11.05 5.84
CA VAL A 138 7.06 10.70 4.49
C VAL A 138 8.59 10.73 4.46
N PRO A 139 9.25 9.95 3.59
CA PRO A 139 10.71 9.97 3.48
C PRO A 139 11.24 11.34 3.04
N GLU A 140 12.40 11.71 3.58
CA GLU A 140 13.45 12.59 2.99
C GLU A 140 13.19 13.03 1.55
N THR A 141 13.87 12.27 0.71
CA THR A 141 13.72 12.10 -0.72
C THR A 141 12.53 11.19 -1.01
N ALA A 142 11.87 11.35 -2.16
CA ALA A 142 10.86 10.39 -2.58
C ALA A 142 11.49 9.00 -2.77
N THR A 143 10.78 7.93 -2.40
CA THR A 143 11.34 6.58 -2.42
C THR A 143 10.61 5.71 -3.43
N VAL A 144 11.34 5.00 -4.28
CA VAL A 144 10.81 4.04 -5.25
C VAL A 144 11.23 2.62 -4.88
N VAL A 145 10.28 1.68 -4.94
CA VAL A 145 10.54 0.24 -4.77
C VAL A 145 10.00 -0.49 -6.00
N PHE A 146 10.87 -1.21 -6.71
CA PHE A 146 10.48 -2.08 -7.83
C PHE A 146 10.10 -3.46 -7.32
N GLN A 147 8.99 -3.98 -7.84
CA GLN A 147 8.43 -5.27 -7.45
C GLN A 147 7.96 -6.03 -8.69
N PHE A 148 7.97 -7.36 -8.62
CA PHE A 148 7.46 -8.24 -9.66
C PHE A 148 6.58 -9.32 -9.03
N ASP A 149 5.50 -9.70 -9.70
CA ASP A 149 4.61 -10.78 -9.25
C ASP A 149 4.71 -11.98 -10.20
N ASP A 150 4.34 -13.15 -9.69
CA ASP A 150 4.22 -14.43 -10.38
C ASP A 150 5.51 -15.16 -10.81
N GLY A 151 6.68 -14.57 -10.61
CA GLY A 151 7.97 -15.19 -10.93
C GLY A 151 8.12 -15.57 -12.41
N ASN A 152 7.79 -14.64 -13.30
CA ASN A 152 7.88 -14.86 -14.75
C ASN A 152 9.34 -14.82 -15.22
N GLU A 153 9.70 -15.59 -16.26
CA GLU A 153 11.06 -15.54 -16.84
C GLU A 153 11.50 -14.12 -17.26
N SER A 154 10.53 -13.29 -17.63
CA SER A 154 10.74 -11.90 -18.04
C SER A 154 11.22 -10.99 -16.89
N ASP A 155 11.01 -11.38 -15.63
CA ASP A 155 11.61 -10.73 -14.47
C ASP A 155 13.14 -10.71 -14.58
N LEU A 156 13.75 -11.79 -15.07
CA LEU A 156 15.19 -11.88 -15.30
C LEU A 156 15.58 -11.33 -16.68
N SER A 157 14.93 -11.79 -17.75
CA SER A 157 15.39 -11.47 -19.11
C SER A 157 15.21 -10.00 -19.47
N GLU A 158 14.20 -9.33 -18.90
CA GLU A 158 13.88 -7.93 -19.17
C GLU A 158 13.96 -7.05 -17.92
N GLY A 159 13.28 -7.44 -16.84
CA GLY A 159 13.21 -6.67 -15.59
C GLY A 159 14.60 -6.39 -15.02
N PHE A 160 15.31 -7.46 -14.70
CA PHE A 160 16.67 -7.43 -14.16
C PHE A 160 17.67 -6.83 -15.15
N ARG A 161 17.56 -7.18 -16.44
CA ARG A 161 18.39 -6.59 -17.50
C ARG A 161 18.28 -5.06 -17.53
N SER A 162 17.09 -4.52 -17.32
CA SER A 162 16.84 -3.07 -17.34
C SER A 162 17.33 -2.39 -16.07
N LEU A 163 16.98 -2.93 -14.90
CA LEU A 163 17.30 -2.36 -13.58
C LEU A 163 18.79 -2.46 -13.21
N SER A 164 19.46 -3.56 -13.60
CA SER A 164 20.89 -3.76 -13.33
C SER A 164 21.81 -2.76 -14.03
N ARG A 165 21.33 -2.04 -15.06
CA ARG A 165 22.09 -0.94 -15.70
C ARG A 165 22.44 0.19 -14.72
N TYR A 166 21.68 0.31 -13.64
CA TYR A 166 21.80 1.37 -12.65
C TYR A 166 21.91 0.82 -11.23
N ASP A 167 22.22 -0.48 -11.08
CA ASP A 167 22.30 -1.19 -9.79
C ASP A 167 21.03 -1.10 -8.93
N TYR A 168 19.85 -0.97 -9.58
CA TYR A 168 18.59 -0.84 -8.86
C TYR A 168 18.11 -2.16 -8.25
N PRO A 169 17.82 -2.18 -6.94
CA PRO A 169 17.25 -3.33 -6.26
C PRO A 169 15.78 -3.53 -6.64
N ALA A 170 15.29 -4.76 -6.46
CA ALA A 170 13.87 -5.08 -6.54
C ALA A 170 13.51 -6.29 -5.66
N ILE A 171 12.24 -6.67 -5.69
CA ILE A 171 11.76 -7.96 -5.17
C ILE A 171 10.91 -8.64 -6.23
N THR A 172 11.11 -9.93 -6.48
CA THR A 172 10.16 -10.77 -7.24
C THR A 172 9.42 -11.69 -6.28
N TYR A 173 8.09 -11.67 -6.30
CA TYR A 173 7.24 -12.54 -5.51
C TYR A 173 6.85 -13.76 -6.34
N VAL A 174 7.21 -14.95 -5.87
CA VAL A 174 7.05 -16.18 -6.64
C VAL A 174 5.92 -17.06 -6.11
N ASN A 175 5.18 -17.68 -7.02
CA ASN A 175 4.31 -18.81 -6.67
C ASN A 175 5.18 -20.07 -6.64
N THR A 176 5.47 -20.60 -5.46
CA THR A 176 6.53 -21.61 -5.32
C THR A 176 6.26 -22.91 -6.09
N ASP A 177 4.99 -23.21 -6.37
CA ASP A 177 4.60 -24.44 -7.07
C ASP A 177 4.72 -24.31 -8.60
N THR A 178 4.95 -23.10 -9.13
CA THR A 178 5.11 -22.85 -10.57
C THR A 178 6.56 -22.68 -10.98
N ILE A 179 7.49 -22.51 -10.03
CA ILE A 179 8.92 -22.36 -10.31
C ILE A 179 9.47 -23.57 -11.07
N GLY A 180 10.20 -23.30 -12.15
CA GLY A 180 10.77 -24.29 -13.08
C GLY A 180 9.77 -24.83 -14.12
N SER A 181 8.55 -24.31 -14.17
CA SER A 181 7.61 -24.59 -15.28
C SER A 181 7.85 -23.65 -16.47
N GLU A 182 7.27 -23.96 -17.63
CA GLU A 182 7.45 -23.17 -18.86
C GLU A 182 7.00 -21.71 -18.66
N GLY A 183 7.89 -20.76 -18.97
CA GLY A 183 7.62 -19.33 -18.82
C GLY A 183 7.80 -18.80 -17.39
N LYS A 184 8.22 -19.66 -16.45
CA LYS A 184 8.51 -19.30 -15.05
C LYS A 184 9.99 -19.42 -14.74
N LEU A 185 10.45 -18.57 -13.83
CA LEU A 185 11.82 -18.64 -13.34
C LEU A 185 12.12 -20.04 -12.79
N ASP A 186 13.34 -20.53 -12.98
CA ASP A 186 13.89 -21.68 -12.28
C ASP A 186 14.74 -21.27 -11.06
N GLU A 187 15.13 -22.24 -10.23
CA GLU A 187 15.92 -21.97 -9.02
C GLU A 187 17.28 -21.31 -9.31
N SER A 188 17.89 -21.59 -10.47
CA SER A 188 19.17 -20.97 -10.86
C SER A 188 18.99 -19.50 -11.19
N GLN A 189 17.91 -19.17 -11.91
CA GLN A 189 17.51 -17.81 -12.26
C GLN A 189 17.13 -17.00 -11.01
N LEU A 190 16.39 -17.59 -10.07
CA LEU A 190 16.12 -16.97 -8.76
C LEU A 190 17.43 -16.66 -8.00
N GLY A 191 18.39 -17.58 -8.02
CA GLY A 191 19.71 -17.34 -7.44
C GLY A 191 20.50 -16.22 -8.16
N GLU A 192 20.29 -16.03 -9.45
CA GLU A 192 20.89 -14.93 -10.22
C GLU A 192 20.31 -13.58 -9.81
N LEU A 193 18.99 -13.47 -9.74
CA LEU A 193 18.30 -12.28 -9.21
C LEU A 193 18.80 -11.94 -7.79
N GLN A 194 18.88 -12.94 -6.91
CA GLN A 194 19.38 -12.73 -5.54
C GLN A 194 20.81 -12.16 -5.51
N ARG A 195 21.72 -12.68 -6.36
CA ARG A 195 23.09 -12.15 -6.48
C ARG A 195 23.12 -10.73 -7.05
N GLY A 196 22.10 -10.35 -7.80
CA GLY A 196 21.88 -9.01 -8.35
C GLY A 196 21.18 -8.04 -7.41
N ASN A 197 21.19 -8.28 -6.09
CA ASN A 197 20.54 -7.46 -5.08
C ASN A 197 19.01 -7.43 -5.15
N TRP A 198 18.38 -8.48 -5.67
CA TRP A 198 16.94 -8.65 -5.58
C TRP A 198 16.55 -9.57 -4.42
N LEU A 199 15.39 -9.33 -3.84
CA LEU A 199 14.75 -10.25 -2.91
C LEU A 199 13.86 -11.24 -3.68
N ILE A 200 13.77 -12.47 -3.17
CA ILE A 200 12.83 -13.49 -3.67
C ILE A 200 11.72 -13.68 -2.63
N GLY A 201 10.60 -13.00 -2.85
CA GLY A 201 9.44 -12.95 -1.97
C GLY A 201 8.42 -14.06 -2.22
N SER A 202 7.45 -14.19 -1.32
CA SER A 202 6.36 -15.15 -1.46
C SER A 202 5.15 -14.54 -2.17
N HIS A 203 4.62 -15.25 -3.16
CA HIS A 203 3.29 -15.05 -3.70
C HIS A 203 2.37 -16.25 -3.41
N THR A 204 2.54 -16.85 -2.23
CA THR A 204 1.94 -18.14 -1.79
C THR A 204 2.37 -19.33 -2.65
N THR A 205 1.87 -20.53 -2.37
CA THR A 205 2.26 -21.73 -3.14
C THR A 205 1.64 -21.72 -4.55
N GLU A 206 0.31 -21.56 -4.64
CA GLU A 206 -0.48 -21.82 -5.85
C GLU A 206 -1.18 -20.56 -6.42
N HIS A 207 -0.85 -19.35 -5.96
CA HIS A 207 -1.59 -18.13 -6.31
C HIS A 207 -3.09 -18.21 -5.97
N THR A 208 -3.45 -18.85 -4.85
CA THR A 208 -4.87 -19.00 -4.47
C THR A 208 -5.43 -17.68 -3.93
N ASP A 209 -6.67 -17.33 -4.31
CA ASP A 209 -7.43 -16.30 -3.58
C ASP A 209 -7.71 -16.79 -2.15
N LEU A 210 -6.96 -16.26 -1.20
CA LEU A 210 -6.98 -16.69 0.18
C LEU A 210 -8.31 -16.37 0.88
N THR A 211 -9.06 -15.39 0.41
CA THR A 211 -10.35 -15.00 1.02
C THR A 211 -11.44 -16.03 0.72
N THR A 212 -11.30 -16.80 -0.36
CA THR A 212 -12.22 -17.89 -0.73
C THR A 212 -12.07 -19.13 0.14
N LEU A 213 -10.96 -19.26 0.88
CA LEU A 213 -10.70 -20.37 1.78
C LEU A 213 -11.42 -20.11 3.11
N SER A 214 -12.40 -20.95 3.45
CA SER A 214 -13.12 -20.83 4.72
C SER A 214 -12.33 -21.37 5.92
N ASP A 215 -11.44 -22.35 5.68
CA ASP A 215 -10.56 -22.96 6.68
C ASP A 215 -9.29 -22.11 6.89
N PRO A 216 -9.09 -21.50 8.08
CA PRO A 216 -7.87 -20.77 8.41
C PRO A 216 -6.59 -21.61 8.26
N GLU A 217 -6.65 -22.91 8.56
CA GLU A 217 -5.48 -23.78 8.41
C GLU A 217 -5.09 -23.96 6.94
N ALA A 218 -6.06 -23.88 6.01
CA ALA A 218 -5.77 -23.91 4.59
C ALA A 218 -5.00 -22.66 4.15
N ILE A 219 -5.42 -21.48 4.61
CA ILE A 219 -4.70 -20.21 4.36
C ILE A 219 -3.27 -20.31 4.91
N GLU A 220 -3.12 -20.76 6.15
CA GLU A 220 -1.83 -20.92 6.81
C GLU A 220 -0.91 -21.89 6.06
N ARG A 221 -1.43 -23.04 5.59
CA ARG A 221 -0.67 -24.00 4.77
C ARG A 221 -0.12 -23.37 3.48
N ARG A 222 -0.92 -22.57 2.77
CA ARG A 222 -0.48 -21.87 1.54
C ARG A 222 0.62 -20.85 1.82
N MET A 223 0.52 -20.13 2.93
CA MET A 223 1.52 -19.14 3.32
C MET A 223 2.80 -19.80 3.84
N ARG A 224 2.70 -20.62 4.88
CA ARG A 224 3.87 -21.26 5.51
C ARG A 224 4.59 -22.21 4.58
N GLY A 225 3.86 -22.92 3.70
CA GLY A 225 4.45 -23.80 2.70
C GLY A 225 5.38 -23.03 1.75
N ALA A 226 4.92 -21.91 1.21
CA ALA A 226 5.72 -21.06 0.33
C ALA A 226 6.91 -20.44 1.07
N LYS A 227 6.70 -19.92 2.29
CA LYS A 227 7.79 -19.39 3.11
C LYS A 227 8.86 -20.44 3.39
N GLN A 228 8.47 -21.66 3.78
CA GLN A 228 9.41 -22.74 4.06
C GLN A 228 10.19 -23.14 2.81
N TRP A 229 9.52 -23.27 1.66
CA TRP A 229 10.16 -23.57 0.38
C TRP A 229 11.26 -22.56 0.03
N LEU A 230 11.00 -21.27 0.25
CA LEU A 230 11.94 -20.18 0.01
C LEU A 230 13.14 -20.24 0.98
N VAL A 231 12.88 -20.43 2.27
CA VAL A 231 13.93 -20.54 3.30
C VAL A 231 14.84 -21.72 3.02
N ASP A 232 14.29 -22.89 2.69
CA ASP A 232 15.05 -24.11 2.43
C ASP A 232 15.99 -23.99 1.21
N ARG A 233 15.73 -23.02 0.33
CA ARG A 233 16.53 -22.74 -0.88
C ARG A 233 17.50 -21.57 -0.73
N GLY A 234 17.60 -20.99 0.47
CA GLY A 234 18.52 -19.89 0.74
C GLY A 234 17.96 -18.50 0.43
N PHE A 235 16.65 -18.38 0.22
CA PHE A 235 15.97 -17.09 0.00
C PHE A 235 15.39 -16.49 1.29
N ALA A 236 16.05 -16.72 2.43
CA ALA A 236 15.49 -16.41 3.76
C ALA A 236 15.13 -14.93 3.96
N ASP A 237 15.92 -14.00 3.39
CA ASP A 237 15.64 -12.56 3.48
C ASP A 237 14.34 -12.21 2.74
N GLY A 238 14.19 -12.68 1.50
CA GLY A 238 12.99 -12.47 0.69
C GLY A 238 11.76 -13.19 1.23
N ALA A 239 11.93 -14.39 1.81
CA ALA A 239 10.87 -15.22 2.38
C ALA A 239 10.07 -14.55 3.53
N ARG A 240 10.55 -13.41 4.02
CA ARG A 240 9.86 -12.58 5.03
C ARG A 240 8.76 -11.71 4.44
N HIS A 241 8.69 -11.57 3.13
CA HIS A 241 7.80 -10.64 2.44
C HIS A 241 6.76 -11.38 1.60
N LEU A 242 5.50 -10.96 1.71
CA LEU A 242 4.36 -11.51 0.99
C LEU A 242 3.78 -10.48 0.02
N ALA A 243 3.40 -10.91 -1.18
CA ALA A 243 2.41 -10.24 -2.01
C ALA A 243 1.11 -11.05 -1.97
N TYR A 244 -0.02 -10.42 -1.65
CA TYR A 244 -1.31 -11.13 -1.60
C TYR A 244 -1.81 -11.43 -3.02
N PRO A 245 -2.07 -12.71 -3.39
CA PRO A 245 -2.67 -13.05 -4.67
C PRO A 245 -4.00 -12.31 -4.89
N TYR A 246 -4.20 -11.81 -6.11
CA TYR A 246 -5.41 -11.06 -6.50
C TYR A 246 -5.74 -9.83 -5.64
N ASN A 247 -4.79 -9.32 -4.84
CA ASN A 247 -5.06 -8.28 -3.85
C ASN A 247 -6.18 -8.67 -2.84
N ALA A 248 -6.41 -9.97 -2.67
CA ALA A 248 -7.49 -10.51 -1.85
C ALA A 248 -7.05 -10.61 -0.38
N VAL A 249 -7.49 -9.62 0.41
CA VAL A 249 -7.13 -9.48 1.82
C VAL A 249 -8.39 -9.16 2.64
N ASP A 250 -8.69 -10.03 3.61
CA ASP A 250 -9.68 -9.81 4.67
C ASP A 250 -8.99 -9.88 6.05
N GLU A 251 -9.73 -9.66 7.13
CA GLU A 251 -9.19 -9.72 8.50
C GLU A 251 -8.53 -11.07 8.86
N ARG A 252 -9.05 -12.19 8.34
CA ARG A 252 -8.51 -13.54 8.63
C ARG A 252 -7.17 -13.73 7.91
N VAL A 253 -7.12 -13.36 6.63
CA VAL A 253 -5.90 -13.42 5.81
C VAL A 253 -4.83 -12.50 6.40
N LEU A 254 -5.21 -11.29 6.81
CA LEU A 254 -4.28 -10.34 7.41
C LEU A 254 -3.70 -10.86 8.73
N SER A 255 -4.53 -11.42 9.61
CA SER A 255 -4.09 -12.01 10.88
C SER A 255 -3.13 -13.18 10.69
N ILE A 256 -3.39 -14.07 9.73
CA ILE A 256 -2.47 -15.19 9.46
C ILE A 256 -1.18 -14.68 8.82
N ALA A 257 -1.28 -13.69 7.91
CA ALA A 257 -0.11 -13.11 7.28
C ALA A 257 0.83 -12.44 8.29
N SER A 258 0.30 -11.79 9.34
CA SER A 258 1.13 -11.16 10.37
C SER A 258 1.87 -12.17 11.25
N ASP A 259 1.34 -13.38 11.41
CA ASP A 259 2.03 -14.49 12.10
C ASP A 259 3.09 -15.19 11.23
N VAL A 260 3.02 -15.03 9.91
CA VAL A 260 3.90 -15.73 8.95
C VAL A 260 4.97 -14.81 8.38
N TYR A 261 4.64 -13.56 8.06
CA TYR A 261 5.48 -12.64 7.31
C TYR A 261 5.74 -11.35 8.08
N VAL A 262 6.85 -10.69 7.75
CA VAL A 262 7.17 -9.36 8.29
C VAL A 262 6.42 -8.29 7.51
N THR A 263 6.29 -8.46 6.20
CA THR A 263 5.54 -7.52 5.36
C THR A 263 4.53 -8.22 4.45
N GLY A 264 3.51 -7.46 4.06
CA GLY A 264 2.47 -7.84 3.12
C GLY A 264 2.19 -6.69 2.16
N ARG A 265 2.25 -6.95 0.85
CA ARG A 265 1.98 -5.99 -0.21
C ARG A 265 0.59 -6.20 -0.80
N ALA A 266 -0.21 -5.13 -0.77
CA ALA A 266 -1.56 -5.06 -1.33
C ALA A 266 -1.68 -3.84 -2.27
N TRP A 267 -2.68 -3.80 -3.14
CA TRP A 267 -2.96 -2.61 -3.95
C TRP A 267 -3.70 -1.56 -3.13
N ASP A 268 -3.22 -0.32 -3.18
CA ASP A 268 -3.85 0.85 -2.54
C ASP A 268 -3.34 2.14 -3.22
N TRP A 269 -3.86 3.29 -2.82
CA TRP A 269 -3.45 4.58 -3.34
C TRP A 269 -2.01 4.95 -2.97
N GLN A 270 -1.35 5.64 -3.90
CA GLN A 270 0.04 6.07 -3.80
C GLN A 270 0.24 7.47 -4.43
N PRO A 271 1.35 8.16 -4.13
CA PRO A 271 2.35 7.82 -3.11
C PRO A 271 1.77 7.94 -1.70
N GLY A 272 2.26 7.07 -0.80
CA GLY A 272 1.89 6.99 0.61
C GLY A 272 3.01 7.47 1.55
N PRO A 273 2.79 7.48 2.87
CA PRO A 273 3.86 7.68 3.85
C PRO A 273 4.85 6.50 3.89
N LEU A 274 5.85 6.56 4.78
CA LEU A 274 6.52 5.34 5.23
C LEU A 274 5.47 4.36 5.76
N PRO A 275 5.57 3.05 5.43
CA PRO A 275 4.52 2.09 5.77
C PRO A 275 4.38 1.99 7.28
N SER A 276 3.19 2.35 7.78
CA SER A 276 2.88 2.25 9.20
C SER A 276 2.15 0.96 9.56
N ASN A 277 1.56 0.31 8.55
CA ASN A 277 1.17 -1.09 8.59
C ASN A 277 2.01 -1.88 7.59
N LEU A 278 2.98 -2.65 8.09
CA LEU A 278 3.89 -3.44 7.24
C LEU A 278 3.17 -4.56 6.48
N HIS A 279 1.97 -4.96 6.91
CA HIS A 279 1.17 -6.01 6.27
C HIS A 279 0.19 -5.48 5.21
N LEU A 280 0.18 -4.16 4.96
CA LEU A 280 -0.62 -3.53 3.91
C LEU A 280 0.19 -2.47 3.15
N ILE A 281 1.43 -2.79 2.79
CA ILE A 281 2.27 -1.90 1.98
C ILE A 281 1.60 -1.73 0.61
N PRO A 282 1.28 -0.48 0.20
CA PRO A 282 0.57 -0.24 -1.04
C PRO A 282 1.48 -0.49 -2.25
N ALA A 283 0.93 -0.94 -3.37
CA ALA A 283 1.59 -1.02 -4.67
C ALA A 283 0.64 -0.63 -5.82
N ASP A 284 1.21 -0.05 -6.89
CA ASP A 284 0.52 0.19 -8.16
C ASP A 284 1.00 -0.81 -9.22
N GLY A 285 0.06 -1.50 -9.87
CA GLY A 285 0.34 -2.60 -10.79
C GLY A 285 0.36 -2.16 -12.25
N ASP A 286 1.41 -2.56 -12.97
CA ASP A 286 1.62 -2.33 -14.41
C ASP A 286 1.28 -0.90 -14.89
N PRO A 287 1.82 0.16 -14.24
CA PRO A 287 1.49 1.52 -14.62
C PRO A 287 1.96 1.85 -16.04
N SER A 288 1.19 2.67 -16.75
CA SER A 288 1.69 3.30 -17.96
C SER A 288 2.84 4.27 -17.62
N PRO A 289 3.78 4.56 -18.55
CA PRO A 289 4.84 5.56 -18.28
C PRO A 289 4.28 6.93 -17.86
N SER A 290 3.12 7.32 -18.42
CA SER A 290 2.46 8.57 -18.08
C SER A 290 1.83 8.56 -16.68
N ASP A 291 1.24 7.44 -16.26
CA ASP A 291 0.68 7.29 -14.92
C ASP A 291 1.79 7.22 -13.88
N PHE A 292 2.85 6.47 -14.17
CA PHE A 292 4.04 6.41 -13.33
C PHE A 292 4.66 7.79 -13.14
N SER A 293 4.90 8.53 -14.22
CA SER A 293 5.47 9.89 -14.15
C SER A 293 4.61 10.82 -13.29
N ARG A 294 3.28 10.72 -13.40
CA ARG A 294 2.33 11.49 -12.58
C ARG A 294 2.41 11.11 -11.10
N LEU A 295 2.62 9.83 -10.77
CA LEU A 295 2.80 9.37 -9.39
C LEU A 295 4.15 9.83 -8.83
N LEU A 296 5.22 9.71 -9.62
CA LEU A 296 6.57 10.13 -9.25
C LEU A 296 6.64 11.64 -9.00
N ASP A 297 6.02 12.45 -9.87
CA ASP A 297 5.90 13.90 -9.67
C ASP A 297 5.23 14.25 -8.34
N ARG A 298 4.22 13.48 -7.93
CA ARG A 298 3.56 13.69 -6.62
C ARG A 298 4.46 13.27 -5.48
N ALA A 299 5.19 12.16 -5.62
CA ALA A 299 6.10 11.67 -4.60
C ALA A 299 7.22 12.69 -4.37
N VAL A 300 7.84 13.20 -5.44
CA VAL A 300 8.86 14.26 -5.35
C VAL A 300 8.28 15.54 -4.74
N ARG A 301 7.07 15.94 -5.17
CA ARG A 301 6.48 17.22 -4.74
C ARG A 301 6.04 17.24 -3.29
N TYR A 302 5.47 16.15 -2.80
CA TYR A 302 4.83 16.10 -1.48
C TYR A 302 5.52 15.13 -0.52
N GLY A 303 6.60 14.46 -0.96
CA GLY A 303 7.18 13.30 -0.29
C GLY A 303 6.32 12.06 -0.46
N GLY A 304 6.94 10.88 -0.29
CA GLY A 304 6.23 9.62 -0.17
C GLY A 304 6.99 8.43 -0.75
N VAL A 305 6.42 7.26 -0.51
CA VAL A 305 6.87 5.98 -1.03
C VAL A 305 6.00 5.59 -2.22
N LEU A 306 6.65 5.15 -3.30
CA LEU A 306 6.03 4.65 -4.52
C LEU A 306 6.54 3.23 -4.80
N CYS A 307 5.72 2.24 -4.48
CA CYS A 307 6.00 0.85 -4.82
C CYS A 307 5.28 0.50 -6.13
N VAL A 308 6.02 0.05 -7.14
CA VAL A 308 5.45 -0.37 -8.42
C VAL A 308 5.64 -1.86 -8.61
N THR A 309 4.60 -2.53 -9.10
CA THR A 309 4.64 -3.96 -9.42
C THR A 309 4.46 -4.17 -10.91
N HIS A 310 5.23 -5.11 -11.48
CA HIS A 310 5.03 -5.62 -12.83
C HIS A 310 4.74 -7.11 -12.80
N HIS A 311 3.84 -7.61 -13.64
CA HIS A 311 3.59 -9.06 -13.72
C HIS A 311 4.46 -9.69 -14.79
N ASN A 312 4.14 -9.44 -16.08
CA ASN A 312 4.84 -10.06 -17.19
C ASN A 312 5.26 -9.01 -18.24
N LEU A 313 6.53 -9.02 -18.62
CA LEU A 313 7.08 -8.19 -19.69
C LEU A 313 7.19 -9.03 -20.98
N SER A 314 6.04 -9.43 -21.53
CA SER A 314 5.95 -10.42 -22.62
C SER A 314 5.88 -9.83 -24.02
N THR A 315 5.57 -8.54 -24.13
CA THR A 315 5.42 -7.83 -25.39
C THR A 315 6.41 -6.68 -25.51
N ASP A 316 6.76 -6.31 -26.75
CA ASP A 316 7.62 -5.14 -27.02
C ASP A 316 7.09 -3.86 -26.37
N SER A 317 5.76 -3.72 -26.26
CA SER A 317 5.13 -2.56 -25.62
C SER A 317 5.30 -2.58 -24.10
N GLU A 318 5.16 -3.74 -23.45
CA GLU A 318 5.37 -3.88 -22.00
C GLU A 318 6.83 -3.61 -21.65
N ILE A 319 7.76 -4.18 -22.42
CA ILE A 319 9.20 -3.96 -22.25
C ILE A 319 9.56 -2.49 -22.46
N SER A 320 9.06 -1.86 -23.53
CA SER A 320 9.31 -0.45 -23.81
C SER A 320 8.73 0.48 -22.74
N ASN A 321 7.55 0.16 -22.22
CA ASN A 321 6.95 0.92 -21.12
C ASN A 321 7.77 0.80 -19.84
N PHE A 322 8.21 -0.40 -19.50
CA PHE A 322 9.06 -0.63 -18.34
C PHE A 322 10.40 0.09 -18.47
N ASP A 323 11.07 0.00 -19.61
CA ASP A 323 12.32 0.73 -19.88
C ASP A 323 12.13 2.26 -19.73
N ALA A 324 11.02 2.82 -20.21
CA ALA A 324 10.70 4.24 -20.05
C ALA A 324 10.49 4.64 -18.58
N ILE A 325 9.88 3.76 -17.77
CA ILE A 325 9.72 3.96 -16.32
C ILE A 325 11.08 3.97 -15.64
N VAL A 326 11.93 2.98 -15.92
CA VAL A 326 13.28 2.89 -15.36
C VAL A 326 14.14 4.10 -15.73
N ASP A 327 14.05 4.57 -16.97
CA ASP A 327 14.78 5.75 -17.43
C ASP A 327 14.28 7.06 -16.76
N GLU A 328 12.97 7.19 -16.50
CA GLU A 328 12.45 8.34 -15.74
C GLU A 328 12.90 8.30 -14.27
N VAL A 329 12.90 7.13 -13.63
CA VAL A 329 13.47 6.96 -12.28
C VAL A 329 14.95 7.34 -12.30
N ARG A 330 15.71 6.86 -13.28
CA ARG A 330 17.13 7.17 -13.39
C ARG A 330 17.40 8.66 -13.56
N ARG A 331 16.57 9.34 -14.35
CA ARG A 331 16.67 10.78 -14.52
C ARG A 331 16.46 11.51 -13.20
N ARG A 332 15.50 11.10 -12.37
CA ARG A 332 15.21 11.68 -11.05
C ARG A 332 16.28 11.37 -10.02
N ASP A 333 16.75 10.13 -9.99
CA ASP A 333 17.82 9.66 -9.09
C ASP A 333 19.11 10.46 -9.35
N THR A 334 19.47 10.68 -10.62
CA THR A 334 20.62 11.53 -10.99
C THR A 334 20.49 12.98 -10.49
N LEU A 335 19.26 13.48 -10.32
CA LEU A 335 18.99 14.82 -9.79
C LEU A 335 18.93 14.86 -8.24
N GLY A 336 18.94 13.70 -7.58
CA GLY A 336 18.71 13.57 -6.14
C GLY A 336 17.24 13.77 -5.74
N ASP A 337 16.31 13.62 -6.69
CA ASP A 337 14.87 13.77 -6.44
C ASP A 337 14.25 12.50 -5.84
N VAL A 338 14.85 11.32 -6.11
CA VAL A 338 14.33 10.01 -5.69
C VAL A 338 15.47 9.09 -5.22
N ASP A 339 15.16 8.25 -4.24
CA ASP A 339 15.99 7.11 -3.84
C ASP A 339 15.30 5.81 -4.30
N VAL A 340 16.07 4.88 -4.88
CA VAL A 340 15.58 3.53 -5.22
C VAL A 340 16.08 2.55 -4.17
N VAL A 341 15.17 1.90 -3.46
CA VAL A 341 15.51 1.05 -2.31
C VAL A 341 14.91 -0.33 -2.43
N ARG A 342 15.52 -1.28 -1.74
CA ARG A 342 15.03 -2.64 -1.56
C ARG A 342 13.91 -2.65 -0.50
N LEU A 343 13.04 -3.67 -0.54
CA LEU A 343 11.86 -3.68 0.34
C LEU A 343 12.21 -3.75 1.84
N ASP A 344 13.27 -4.44 2.21
CA ASP A 344 13.78 -4.53 3.58
C ASP A 344 14.49 -3.26 4.05
N GLU A 345 15.03 -2.47 3.12
CA GLU A 345 15.51 -1.11 3.41
C GLU A 345 14.32 -0.18 3.70
N LEU A 346 13.23 -0.27 2.93
CA LEU A 346 12.00 0.47 3.22
C LEU A 346 11.42 0.11 4.60
N GLU A 347 11.42 -1.16 4.97
CA GLU A 347 11.05 -1.62 6.32
C GLU A 347 11.93 -0.93 7.39
N SER A 348 13.25 -0.93 7.18
CA SER A 348 14.20 -0.30 8.10
C SER A 348 13.96 1.20 8.22
N MET A 349 13.69 1.90 7.12
CA MET A 349 13.34 3.33 7.11
C MET A 349 12.08 3.62 7.94
N ALA A 350 11.06 2.77 7.88
CA ALA A 350 9.86 2.91 8.70
C ALA A 350 10.17 2.74 10.20
N ALA A 351 10.96 1.71 10.54
CA ALA A 351 11.39 1.46 11.91
C ALA A 351 12.21 2.62 12.49
N ASP A 352 13.19 3.12 11.74
CA ASP A 352 14.07 4.22 12.14
C ASP A 352 13.32 5.54 12.32
N ALA A 353 12.26 5.77 11.54
CA ALA A 353 11.37 6.91 11.68
C ALA A 353 10.43 6.80 12.90
N GLY A 354 10.56 5.75 13.73
CA GLY A 354 9.71 5.51 14.89
C GLY A 354 8.26 5.20 14.50
N VAL A 355 8.02 4.82 13.24
CA VAL A 355 6.72 4.36 12.78
C VAL A 355 6.53 2.95 13.33
N SER A 356 6.02 2.87 14.55
CA SER A 356 5.72 1.56 15.16
C SER A 356 4.62 0.89 14.34
N PRO A 357 4.86 -0.34 13.83
CA PRO A 357 3.77 -1.24 13.47
C PRO A 357 2.91 -1.40 14.72
N ALA A 358 1.61 -1.17 14.61
CA ALA A 358 0.67 -1.39 15.71
C ALA A 358 0.54 -2.88 16.01
#